data_AF-A0A543GHH7-F1
#
_entry.id   AF-A0A543GHH7-F1
#
_cell.length_a   1.000
_cell.length_b   1.000
_cell.length_c   1.000
_cell.angle_alpha   90.00
_cell.angle_beta   90.00
_cell.angle_gamma   90.00
#
_symmetry.space_group_name_H-M   'P 1'
#
loop_
_entity.id
_entity.type
_entity.pdbx_description
1 polymer ?
#
loop_
_entity_poly.entity_id
_entity_poly.type
_entity_poly.pdbx_seq_one_letter_code
_entity_poly.pdbx_strand_id
1 'polypeptide(L)' 'MWRVYCTDCGEAVLLDCSQLTSVVNLEPGVIAVEMRCTRGHPIPVLTGHTIGEQAWTQRS' A
#
# COMPACT_ATOMS: atom_id res chain seq x y z
N MET A 1 5.68 -8.70 5.97
CA MET A 1 5.98 -7.25 6.10
C MET A 1 5.83 -6.63 4.73
N TRP A 2 5.27 -5.43 4.65
CA TRP A 2 5.09 -4.66 3.42
C TRP A 2 5.95 -3.41 3.46
N ARG A 3 6.68 -3.13 2.37
CA ARG A 3 7.32 -1.82 2.17
C ARG A 3 6.33 -0.94 1.40
N VAL A 4 5.84 0.10 2.05
CA VAL A 4 4.83 1.01 1.50
C VAL A 4 5.30 2.45 1.61
N TYR A 5 4.81 3.32 0.73
CA TYR A 5 5.10 4.76 0.81
C TYR A 5 3.92 5.49 1.44
N CYS A 6 4.19 6.31 2.45
CA CYS A 6 3.19 7.20 3.02
C CYS A 6 3.31 8.57 2.35
N THR A 7 2.31 8.96 1.57
CA THR A 7 2.28 10.26 0.89
C THR A 7 2.30 11.44 1.86
N ASP A 8 1.65 11.30 3.02
CA ASP A 8 1.59 12.35 4.04
C ASP A 8 2.92 12.53 4.80
N CYS A 9 3.67 11.45 5.00
CA CYS A 9 4.99 11.52 5.65
C CYS A 9 6.12 11.76 4.64
N GLY A 10 5.89 11.52 3.35
CA GLY A 10 6.89 11.66 2.30
C GLY A 10 8.00 10.60 2.38
N GLU A 11 7.72 9.44 2.97
CA GLU A 11 8.73 8.41 3.24
C GLU A 11 8.22 6.98 3.02
N ALA A 12 9.15 6.07 2.72
CA ALA A 12 8.87 4.64 2.66
C ALA A 12 9.04 4.01 4.05
N VAL A 13 8.03 3.26 4.47
CA VAL A 13 7.98 2.58 5.76
C VAL A 13 7.81 1.07 5.58
N LEU A 14 8.35 0.31 6.53
CA LEU A 14 8.09 -1.13 6.64
C LEU A 14 6.99 -1.35 7.67
N LEU A 15 5.88 -1.92 7.23
CA LEU A 15 4.73 -2.23 8.08
C LEU A 15 4.54 -3.74 8.19
N ASP A 16 4.07 -4.19 9.34
CA ASP A 16 3.65 -5.57 9.54
C ASP A 16 2.11 -5.67 9.47
N CYS A 17 1.58 -6.85 9.77
CA CYS A 17 0.14 -7.10 9.68
C CYS A 17 -0.67 -6.32 10.73
N SER A 18 -0.08 -5.86 11.82
CA SER A 18 -0.78 -5.15 12.90
C SER A 18 -1.29 -3.77 12.48
N GLN A 19 -0.78 -3.24 11.37
CA GLN A 19 -1.21 -1.98 10.77
C GLN A 19 -2.29 -2.16 9.70
N LEU A 20 -2.72 -3.39 9.43
CA LEU A 20 -3.84 -3.68 8.53
C LEU A 20 -5.15 -3.22 9.17
N THR A 21 -5.92 -2.41 8.44
CA THR A 21 -7.26 -2.00 8.86
C THR A 21 -8.35 -2.72 8.08
N SER A 22 -8.09 -3.08 6.82
CA SER A 22 -9.05 -3.79 5.98
C SER A 22 -8.34 -4.57 4.87
N VAL A 23 -8.94 -5.69 4.46
CA VAL A 23 -8.49 -6.52 3.34
C VAL A 23 -9.73 -6.91 2.53
N VAL A 24 -9.72 -6.61 1.23
CA VAL A 24 -10.83 -6.90 0.32
C VAL A 24 -10.29 -7.54 -0.95
N ASN A 25 -10.80 -8.73 -1.27
CA ASN A 25 -10.56 -9.35 -2.58
C ASN A 25 -11.44 -8.64 -3.61
N LEU A 26 -10.83 -7.99 -4.60
CA LEU A 26 -11.57 -7.29 -5.64
C LEU A 26 -11.93 -8.22 -6.80
N GLU A 27 -10.98 -9.07 -7.19
CA GLU A 27 -11.12 -10.08 -8.24
C GLU A 27 -10.09 -11.20 -7.99
N PRO A 28 -10.18 -12.36 -8.67
CA PRO A 28 -9.21 -13.43 -8.49
C PRO A 28 -7.78 -12.95 -8.72
N GLY A 29 -6.96 -13.04 -7.67
CA GLY A 29 -5.57 -12.62 -7.71
C GLY A 29 -5.31 -11.17 -7.32
N VAL A 30 -6.33 -10.32 -7.13
CA VAL A 30 -6.19 -8.90 -6.79
C VAL A 30 -6.81 -8.58 -5.44
N ILE A 31 -6.00 -8.02 -4.55
CA ILE A 31 -6.40 -7.72 -3.18
C ILE A 31 -6.11 -6.25 -2.90
N ALA A 32 -7.15 -5.52 -2.53
CA ALA A 32 -7.03 -4.20 -1.92
C ALA A 32 -6.79 -4.37 -0.41
N VAL A 33 -5.79 -3.67 0.08
CA VAL A 33 -5.37 -3.67 1.48
C VAL A 33 -5.34 -2.23 1.94
N GLU A 34 -6.00 -1.95 3.05
CA GLU A 34 -5.90 -0.65 3.72
C GLU A 34 -4.98 -0.81 4.93
N MET A 35 -3.96 0.03 5.00
CA MET A 35 -3.01 0.07 6.12
C MET A 35 -2.97 1.46 6.74
N ARG A 36 -2.36 1.57 7.92
CA ARG A 36 -1.98 2.86 8.50
C ARG A 36 -0.49 2.94 8.77
N CYS A 37 0.14 4.07 8.47
CA CYS A 37 1.52 4.30 8.91
C CYS A 37 1.59 4.39 10.44
N THR A 38 2.81 4.42 11.00
CA THR A 38 3.03 4.56 12.45
C THR A 38 2.48 5.86 13.04
N ARG A 39 2.18 6.86 12.20
CA ARG A 39 1.50 8.11 12.58
C ARG A 39 -0.02 8.09 12.35
N GLY A 40 -0.57 6.98 11.87
CA GLY A 40 -2.01 6.78 11.70
C GLY A 40 -2.60 7.21 10.35
N HIS A 41 -1.79 7.69 9.40
CA HIS A 41 -2.28 8.07 8.06
C HIS A 41 -2.66 6.82 7.25
N PRO A 42 -3.79 6.84 6.52
CA PRO A 42 -4.21 5.72 5.69
C PRO A 42 -3.30 5.55 4.48
N ILE A 43 -2.98 4.30 4.15
CA ILE A 43 -2.18 3.90 2.99
C ILE A 43 -2.95 2.82 2.25
N PRO A 44 -3.58 3.14 1.10
CA PRO A 44 -4.17 2.12 0.24
C PRO A 44 -3.06 1.37 -0.50
N VAL A 45 -3.10 0.05 -0.44
CA VAL A 45 -2.17 -0.86 -1.12
C VAL A 45 -2.98 -1.79 -2.00
N LEU A 46 -2.69 -1.77 -3.30
CA LEU A 46 -3.25 -2.75 -4.22
C LEU A 46 -2.20 -3.81 -4.50
N THR A 47 -2.55 -5.07 -4.31
CA THR A 47 -1.69 -6.22 -4.63
C THR A 47 -2.36 -7.03 -5.74
N GLY A 48 -1.55 -7.71 -6.56
CA GLY A 48 -2.07 -8.73 -7.49
C GLY A 48 -2.20 -8.34 -8.96
N HIS A 49 -2.17 -7.06 -9.28
CA HIS A 49 -1.79 -6.64 -10.63
C HIS A 49 -0.29 -6.43 -10.65
N THR A 50 0.38 -6.97 -11.67
CA THR A 50 1.73 -6.52 -12.01
C THR A 50 1.60 -5.04 -12.37
N ILE A 51 1.75 -4.16 -11.39
CA ILE A 51 1.98 -2.75 -11.64
C ILE A 51 3.36 -2.75 -12.28
N GLY A 52 3.41 -2.73 -13.61
CA GLY A 52 4.67 -2.56 -14.33
C GLY A 52 5.39 -1.38 -13.68
N GLU A 53 6.68 -1.54 -13.39
CA GLU A 53 7.53 -0.60 -12.63
C GLU A 53 7.45 0.86 -13.14
N GLN A 54 6.87 1.09 -14.32
CA GLN A 54 6.65 2.38 -14.97
C GLN A 54 5.51 3.23 -14.37
N ALA A 55 4.59 2.70 -13.56
CA ALA A 55 3.49 3.50 -13.01
C ALA A 55 3.91 4.42 -11.84
N TRP A 56 5.09 4.20 -11.24
CA TRP A 56 5.60 5.03 -10.14
C TRP A 56 6.38 6.28 -10.61
N THR A 57 6.80 6.33 -11.88
CA THR A 57 7.67 7.41 -12.39
C THR A 57 6.92 8.58 -13.05
N GLN A 58 5.58 8.56 -13.08
CA GLN A 58 4.79 9.68 -13.62
C GLN A 58 3.98 10.36 -12.53
N ARG A 59 4.67 11.09 -11.65
CA ARG A 59 4.17 12.25 -10.88
C ARG A 59 5.34 12.85 -10.08
N SER A 60 6.39 13.24 -10.80
CA SER A 60 7.40 14.20 -10.35
C SER A 60 7.16 15.52 -11.07
#